data_AF-A0A958RK06-F1
#
_entry.id   AF-A0A958RK06-F1
#
_cell.length_a   1.000
_cell.length_b   1.000
_cell.length_c   1.000
_cell.angle_alpha   90.00
_cell.angle_beta   90.00
_cell.angle_gamma   90.00
#
_symmetry.space_group_name_H-M   'P 1'
#
loop_
_entity.id
_entity.type
_entity.pdbx_description
1 polymer ?
#
loop_
_entity_poly.entity_id
_entity_poly.type
_entity_poly.pdbx_seq_one_letter_code
_entity_poly.pdbx_strand_id
1 'polypeptide(L)'
;MKSIFSKFGQIEKNGGKFSAAVIVIFTFFAILATLQLKNLRTHYSFDQFLPEKHPLLKQDLNVQKTFQLEASSPYLITLSIPEKSRASWLSSRWMERLQDLTKKLEGTKEVDKVTSLSNLRLAV
;
A
#
# COMPACT_ATOMS: atom_id res chain seq x y z
N MET A 1 -42.93 -38.56 44.90
CA MET A 1 -42.61 -38.67 43.45
C MET A 1 -42.90 -37.41 42.61
N LYS A 2 -43.90 -36.56 42.92
CA LYS A 2 -44.20 -35.33 42.13
C LYS A 2 -43.11 -34.24 42.16
N SER A 3 -42.25 -34.20 43.18
CA SER A 3 -41.21 -33.17 43.36
C SER A 3 -40.01 -33.29 42.40
N ILE A 4 -39.73 -34.50 41.89
CA ILE A 4 -38.60 -34.72 41.00
C ILE A 4 -38.94 -34.28 39.57
N PHE A 5 -40.17 -34.55 39.11
CA PHE A 5 -40.64 -34.15 37.78
C PHE A 5 -40.78 -32.63 37.59
N SER A 6 -41.10 -31.85 38.64
CA SER A 6 -41.15 -30.38 38.51
C SER A 6 -39.76 -29.76 38.37
N LYS A 7 -38.71 -30.38 38.93
CA LYS A 7 -37.33 -29.92 38.78
C LYS A 7 -36.79 -30.18 37.37
N PHE A 8 -37.17 -31.28 36.73
CA PHE A 8 -36.76 -31.58 35.35
C PHE A 8 -37.28 -30.54 34.34
N GLY A 9 -38.55 -30.14 34.43
CA GLY A 9 -39.11 -29.10 33.55
C GLY A 9 -38.50 -27.70 33.77
N GLN A 10 -37.95 -27.42 34.97
CA GLN A 10 -37.28 -26.16 35.28
C GLN A 10 -35.84 -26.13 34.76
N ILE A 11 -35.15 -27.28 34.70
CA ILE A 11 -33.81 -27.43 34.11
C ILE A 11 -33.87 -27.26 32.59
N GLU A 12 -34.88 -27.81 31.92
CA GLU A 12 -35.06 -27.72 30.46
C GLU A 12 -35.35 -26.27 30.01
N LYS A 13 -36.20 -25.55 30.76
CA LYS A 13 -36.48 -24.12 30.53
C LYS A 13 -35.26 -23.22 30.72
N ASN A 14 -34.36 -23.55 31.63
CA ASN A 14 -33.13 -22.79 31.88
C ASN A 14 -32.02 -23.15 30.89
N GLY A 15 -31.93 -24.42 30.46
CA GLY A 15 -30.99 -24.87 29.43
C GLY A 15 -31.25 -24.22 28.06
N GLY A 16 -32.51 -24.07 27.66
CA GLY A 16 -32.88 -23.37 26.43
C GLY A 16 -32.50 -21.88 26.44
N LYS A 17 -32.69 -21.19 27.57
CA LYS A 17 -32.30 -19.78 27.74
C LYS A 17 -30.77 -19.61 27.74
N PHE A 18 -30.06 -20.55 28.36
CA PHE A 18 -28.59 -20.57 28.36
C PHE A 18 -28.03 -20.77 26.95
N SER A 19 -28.55 -21.75 26.21
CA SER A 19 -28.16 -22.00 24.81
C SER A 19 -28.45 -20.80 23.91
N ALA A 20 -29.64 -20.19 24.04
CA ALA A 20 -29.99 -18.98 23.31
C ALA A 20 -29.05 -17.81 23.62
N ALA A 21 -28.67 -17.61 24.89
CA ALA A 21 -27.72 -16.58 25.28
C ALA A 21 -26.34 -16.80 24.66
N VAL A 22 -25.85 -18.05 24.63
CA VAL A 22 -24.56 -18.40 23.99
C VAL A 22 -24.60 -18.13 22.49
N ILE A 23 -25.69 -18.51 21.81
CA ILE A 23 -25.86 -18.27 20.36
C ILE A 23 -25.86 -16.77 20.06
N VAL A 24 -26.56 -15.96 20.86
CA VAL A 24 -26.60 -14.50 20.68
C VAL A 24 -25.21 -13.90 20.87
N ILE A 25 -24.48 -14.31 21.91
CA ILE A 25 -23.11 -13.83 22.16
C ILE A 25 -22.18 -14.20 21.00
N PHE A 26 -22.21 -15.45 20.53
CA PHE A 26 -21.39 -15.89 19.40
C PHE A 26 -21.72 -15.13 18.12
N THR A 27 -23.02 -14.93 17.86
CA THR A 27 -23.48 -14.18 16.68
C THR A 27 -23.02 -12.73 16.76
N PHE A 28 -23.09 -12.11 17.94
CA PHE A 28 -22.59 -10.77 18.18
C PHE A 28 -21.08 -10.65 17.90
N PHE A 29 -20.27 -11.58 18.41
CA PHE A 29 -18.83 -11.61 18.13
C PHE A 29 -18.52 -11.85 16.65
N ALA A 30 -19.29 -12.69 15.95
CA ALA A 30 -19.13 -12.92 14.52
C ALA A 30 -19.43 -11.65 13.69
N ILE A 31 -20.45 -10.88 14.08
CA ILE A 31 -20.76 -9.59 13.45
C ILE A 31 -19.61 -8.59 13.69
N LEU A 32 -19.07 -8.51 14.91
CA LEU A 32 -17.92 -7.64 15.19
C LEU A 32 -16.67 -8.03 14.39
N ALA A 33 -16.39 -9.33 14.26
CA ALA A 33 -15.26 -9.83 13.48
C ALA A 33 -15.39 -9.51 11.98
N THR A 34 -16.59 -9.65 11.42
CA THR A 34 -16.84 -9.32 10.01
C THR A 34 -16.77 -7.82 9.71
N LEU A 35 -17.14 -6.97 10.67
CA LEU A 35 -16.94 -5.51 10.55
C LEU A 35 -15.46 -5.12 10.53
N GLN A 36 -14.63 -5.81 11.32
CA GLN A 36 -13.16 -5.64 11.32
C GLN A 36 -12.50 -6.09 10.01
N LEU A 37 -13.14 -6.98 9.25
CA LEU A 37 -12.61 -7.50 7.99
C LEU A 37 -12.37 -6.40 6.94
N LYS A 38 -13.15 -5.30 6.98
CA LYS A 38 -12.93 -4.13 6.12
C LYS A 38 -11.64 -3.36 6.42
N ASN A 39 -11.15 -3.48 7.65
CA ASN A 39 -9.90 -2.84 8.09
C ASN A 39 -8.68 -3.73 7.87
N LEU A 40 -8.87 -4.96 7.36
CA LEU A 40 -7.78 -5.86 7.09
C LEU A 40 -6.99 -5.33 5.89
N ARG A 41 -5.77 -4.85 6.14
CA ARG A 41 -4.87 -4.41 5.08
C ARG A 41 -4.36 -5.66 4.35
N THR A 42 -4.74 -5.82 3.09
CA THR A 42 -4.25 -6.89 2.20
C THR A 42 -2.94 -6.52 1.50
N HIS A 43 -2.51 -5.28 1.62
CA HIS A 43 -1.26 -4.79 1.05
C HIS A 43 -0.12 -5.00 2.04
N TYR A 44 0.62 -6.09 1.84
CA TYR A 44 1.88 -6.34 2.53
C TYR A 44 3.03 -5.84 1.65
N SER A 45 3.94 -5.03 2.20
CA SER A 45 5.20 -4.74 1.51
C SER A 45 6.21 -5.83 1.84
N PHE A 46 7.12 -6.12 0.90
CA PHE A 46 8.22 -7.07 1.15
C PHE A 46 9.05 -6.69 2.38
N ASP A 47 9.15 -5.39 2.68
CA ASP A 47 9.89 -4.86 3.83
C ASP A 47 9.33 -5.35 5.17
N GLN A 48 8.04 -5.68 5.24
CA GLN A 48 7.40 -6.21 6.46
C GLN A 48 7.84 -7.64 6.81
N PHE A 49 8.43 -8.36 5.84
CA PHE A 49 9.00 -9.68 6.06
C PHE A 49 10.47 -9.61 6.46
N LEU A 50 11.08 -8.42 6.44
CA LEU A 50 12.48 -8.24 6.83
C LEU A 50 12.59 -8.13 8.36
N PRO A 51 13.58 -8.80 8.99
CA PRO A 51 13.73 -8.74 10.44
C PRO A 51 14.12 -7.33 10.90
N GLU A 52 13.23 -6.68 11.67
CA GLU A 52 13.37 -5.27 12.11
C GLU A 52 14.73 -4.93 12.76
N LYS A 53 15.40 -5.93 13.35
CA LYS A 53 16.65 -5.76 14.10
C LYS A 53 17.89 -6.29 13.37
N HIS A 54 17.87 -6.43 12.05
CA HIS A 54 19.06 -6.88 11.33
C HIS A 54 20.10 -5.74 11.19
N PRO A 55 21.40 -5.99 11.48
CA PRO A 55 22.46 -4.98 11.32
C PRO A 55 22.56 -4.41 9.89
N LEU A 56 22.37 -5.26 8.88
CA LEU A 56 22.40 -4.84 7.47
C LEU A 56 21.27 -3.85 7.12
N LEU A 57 20.08 -4.02 7.70
CA LEU A 57 18.96 -3.08 7.50
C LEU A 57 19.25 -1.72 8.11
N LYS A 58 19.88 -1.68 9.29
CA LYS A 58 20.31 -0.42 9.89
C LYS A 58 21.34 0.30 9.03
N GLN A 59 22.27 -0.44 8.43
CA GLN A 59 23.29 0.13 7.55
C GLN A 59 22.66 0.67 6.27
N ASP A 60 21.75 -0.07 5.64
CA ASP A 60 21.03 0.35 4.44
C ASP A 60 20.21 1.63 4.68
N LEU A 61 19.45 1.68 5.78
CA LEU A 61 18.71 2.89 6.19
C LEU A 61 19.64 4.09 6.44
N ASN A 62 20.85 3.84 6.95
CA ASN A 62 21.81 4.91 7.20
C ASN A 62 22.40 5.44 5.88
N VAL A 63 22.67 4.56 4.92
CA VAL A 63 23.09 4.93 3.55
C VAL A 63 21.99 5.74 2.86
N GLN A 64 20.75 5.25 2.87
CA GLN A 64 19.62 5.96 2.26
C GLN A 64 19.45 7.37 2.84
N LYS A 65 19.53 7.52 4.18
CA LYS A 65 19.47 8.84 4.83
C LYS A 65 20.64 9.74 4.49
N THR A 66 21.86 9.20 4.46
CA THR A 66 23.08 9.97 4.21
C THR A 66 23.12 10.51 2.79
N PHE A 67 22.70 9.70 1.81
CA PHE A 67 22.75 10.04 0.39
C PHE A 67 21.41 10.54 -0.16
N GLN A 68 20.39 10.71 0.69
CA GLN A 68 19.04 11.10 0.30
C GLN A 68 18.49 10.27 -0.87
N LEU A 69 18.79 8.96 -0.85
CA LEU A 69 18.29 8.05 -1.87
C LEU A 69 16.77 7.96 -1.73
N GLU A 70 16.05 8.27 -2.81
CA GLU A 70 14.60 8.14 -2.82
C GLU A 70 14.21 6.66 -2.62
N ALA A 71 13.19 6.43 -1.80
CA ALA A 71 12.71 5.07 -1.51
C ALA A 71 12.08 4.38 -2.74
N SER A 72 11.68 5.17 -3.74
CA SER A 72 11.21 4.70 -5.04
C SER A 72 12.36 4.60 -6.02
N SER A 73 12.43 3.47 -6.74
CA SER A 73 13.41 3.27 -7.81
C SER A 73 13.21 4.32 -8.91
N PRO A 74 14.22 5.16 -9.22
CA PRO A 74 14.11 6.15 -10.27
C PRO A 74 14.05 5.44 -11.63
N TYR A 75 13.00 5.69 -12.39
CA TYR A 75 12.91 5.19 -13.77
C TYR A 75 13.65 6.15 -14.70
N LEU A 76 14.64 5.63 -15.44
CA LEU A 76 15.31 6.37 -16.50
C LEU A 76 14.56 6.15 -17.82
N ILE A 77 14.00 7.21 -18.38
CA ILE A 77 13.30 7.19 -19.67
C ILE A 77 14.10 8.01 -20.68
N THR A 78 14.36 7.44 -21.86
CA THR A 78 15.14 8.09 -22.93
C THR A 78 14.29 8.35 -24.17
N LEU A 79 14.36 9.56 -24.71
CA LEU A 79 13.76 9.90 -26.00
C LEU A 79 14.78 9.64 -27.12
N SER A 80 14.50 8.68 -27.99
CA SER A 80 15.34 8.40 -29.15
C SER A 80 14.98 9.28 -30.33
N ILE A 81 15.99 9.82 -31.01
CA ILE A 81 15.85 10.62 -32.22
C ILE A 81 16.18 9.73 -33.42
N PRO A 82 15.34 9.73 -34.49
CA PRO A 82 15.63 8.95 -35.68
C PRO A 82 16.99 9.33 -36.29
N GLU A 83 17.82 8.34 -36.66
CA GLU A 83 19.16 8.57 -37.23
C GLU A 83 19.16 9.44 -38.50
N LYS A 84 18.05 9.45 -39.25
CA LYS A 84 17.88 10.28 -40.45
C LYS A 84 17.58 11.76 -40.15
N SER A 85 17.47 12.14 -38.87
CA SER A 85 17.30 13.53 -38.46
C SER A 85 18.60 14.31 -38.65
N ARG A 86 18.58 15.32 -39.53
CA ARG A 86 19.69 16.28 -39.67
C ARG A 86 19.75 17.29 -38.51
N ALA A 87 18.74 17.32 -37.65
CA ALA A 87 18.66 18.28 -36.54
C ALA A 87 19.40 17.76 -35.31
N SER A 88 20.22 18.63 -34.70
CA SER A 88 20.86 18.39 -33.40
C SER A 88 19.82 18.01 -32.34
N TRP A 89 20.20 17.13 -31.42
CA TRP A 89 19.36 16.70 -30.30
C TRP A 89 18.92 17.87 -29.39
N LEU A 90 19.69 18.96 -29.37
CA LEU A 90 19.38 20.22 -28.67
C LEU A 90 18.43 21.14 -29.45
N SER A 91 17.91 20.73 -30.62
CA SER A 91 17.00 21.60 -31.38
C SER A 91 15.69 21.83 -30.63
N SER A 92 15.09 23.02 -30.81
CA SER A 92 13.81 23.41 -30.17
C SER A 92 12.75 22.34 -30.31
N ARG A 93 12.65 21.73 -31.51
CA ARG A 93 11.69 20.64 -31.79
C ARG A 93 11.81 19.44 -30.85
N TRP A 94 13.04 19.02 -30.52
CA TRP A 94 13.25 17.87 -29.64
C TRP A 94 13.09 18.26 -28.18
N MET A 95 13.48 19.48 -27.81
CA MET A 95 13.29 20.01 -26.46
C MET A 95 11.79 20.22 -26.13
N GLU A 96 11.00 20.72 -27.08
CA GLU A 96 9.55 20.83 -26.95
C GLU A 96 8.89 19.45 -26.80
N ARG A 97 9.30 18.46 -27.61
CA ARG A 97 8.81 17.07 -27.46
C ARG A 97 9.17 16.47 -26.10
N LEU A 98 10.39 16.72 -25.62
CA LEU A 98 10.82 16.27 -24.30
C LEU A 98 9.99 16.94 -23.20
N GLN A 99 9.71 18.24 -23.33
CA GLN A 99 8.88 18.99 -22.39
C GLN A 99 7.44 18.48 -22.37
N ASP A 100 6.85 18.22 -23.53
CA ASP A 100 5.49 17.67 -23.63
C ASP A 100 5.39 16.27 -22.99
N LEU A 101 6.39 15.42 -23.22
CA LEU A 101 6.46 14.10 -22.58
C LEU A 101 6.64 14.23 -21.06
N THR A 102 7.47 15.17 -20.61
CA THR A 102 7.67 15.46 -19.19
C THR A 102 6.35 15.85 -18.52
N LYS A 103 5.60 16.80 -19.10
CA LYS A 103 4.29 17.24 -18.59
C LYS A 103 3.25 16.12 -18.55
N LYS A 104 3.24 15.24 -19.56
CA LYS A 104 2.33 14.09 -19.59
C LYS A 104 2.62 13.09 -18.48
N LEU A 105 3.91 12.85 -18.21
CA LEU A 105 4.34 11.97 -17.11
C LEU A 105 4.04 12.60 -15.75
N GLU A 106 4.27 13.90 -15.57
CA GLU A 106 3.90 14.64 -14.34
C GLU A 106 2.39 14.61 -14.06
N GLY A 107 1.55 14.52 -15.09
CA GLY A 107 0.10 14.41 -14.94
C GLY A 107 -0.41 13.01 -14.56
N THR A 108 0.46 12.00 -14.45
CA THR A 108 0.10 10.61 -14.15
C THR A 108 0.04 10.40 -12.65
N LYS A 109 -1.03 9.79 -12.12
CA LYS A 109 -1.27 9.67 -10.67
C LYS A 109 -0.20 8.85 -9.94
N GLU A 110 0.45 7.95 -10.65
CA GLU A 110 1.46 7.02 -10.15
C GLU A 110 2.89 7.61 -10.18
N VAL A 111 3.05 8.82 -10.72
CA VAL A 111 4.36 9.48 -10.87
C VAL A 111 4.43 10.66 -9.91
N ASP A 112 5.29 10.57 -8.90
CA ASP A 112 5.44 11.63 -7.89
C ASP A 112 6.24 12.84 -8.44
N LYS A 113 7.33 12.56 -9.17
CA LYS A 113 8.22 13.59 -9.70
C LYS A 113 8.85 13.17 -11.02
N VAL A 114 8.95 14.12 -11.96
CA VAL A 114 9.66 13.93 -13.23
C VAL A 114 10.75 14.99 -13.35
N THR A 115 11.98 14.55 -13.54
CA THR A 115 13.11 15.44 -13.84
C THR A 115 13.59 15.15 -15.25
N SER A 116 13.70 16.19 -16.08
CA SER A 116 14.16 16.07 -17.46
C SER A 116 15.09 17.21 -17.84
N LEU A 117 15.84 17.04 -18.92
CA LEU A 117 16.73 18.10 -19.42
C LEU A 117 15.98 19.39 -19.76
N SER A 118 14.68 19.29 -20.05
CA SER A 118 13.84 20.46 -20.37
C SER A 118 13.43 21.28 -19.14
N ASN A 119 13.46 20.71 -17.93
CA ASN A 119 13.02 21.36 -16.69
C ASN A 119 14.15 21.62 -15.68
N LEU A 120 15.36 21.13 -15.95
CA LEU A 120 16.56 21.44 -15.17
C LEU A 120 16.89 22.94 -15.28
N ARG A 121 16.55 23.71 -14.25
CA ARG A 121 17.19 24.99 -13.99
C ARG A 121 18.59 24.71 -13.46
N LEU A 122 19.60 24.87 -14.30
CA LEU A 122 20.98 24.98 -13.84
C LEU A 122 21.04 26.19 -12.90
N ALA A 123 21.22 25.96 -11.61
CA ALA A 123 21.65 27.00 -10.69
C ALA A 123 23.05 27.41 -11.14
N VAL A 124 23.13 28.55 -11.83
CA VAL A 124 24.37 29.27 -12.13
C VAL A 124 24.51 30.38 -11.09
#